data_AF-A0A963Z8Y4-F1
#
_entry.id   AF-A0A963Z8Y4-F1
#
_cell.length_a   1.000
_cell.length_b   1.000
_cell.length_c   1.000
_cell.angle_alpha   90.00
_cell.angle_beta   90.00
_cell.angle_gamma   90.00
#
_symmetry.space_group_name_H-M   'P 1'
#
loop_
_entity.id
_entity.type
_entity.pdbx_description
1 polymer ?
#
loop_
_entity_poly.entity_id
_entity_poly.type
_entity_poly.pdbx_seq_one_letter_code
_entity_poly.pdbx_strand_id
1 'polypeptide(L)'
;MLKRFVFLIALVIALSSCTKSKKDEAKQEPKSTSTTLTKNLQTKEPKEVQGKAKLNNNPKTEFIFAEIPQTNTSASAENKKKPLVADITFIPPPTKPKDESSESSVDEEELITAAKLAKEVDKANKEAAKAEAKLSEATEQASNDQGIFQELGNLNTSEQSDSQRKSTGQSDRIFGARATSVQIRKPKIESSATFSFDGTNDTVNSLTRVSGQARGYSMLYLMHPRARQTVEAQIEILLKAEIENVFLAVLTDGTFRKDFSYLSSVIRRLNVDGRNVHLLLYLTNGPTMRNYDRTPISTSFNRIEPKEFRNLIKFNPATREAFRNLVKEVRPIFELNSSLNVRNVNYAAVMLEDNLDNRSYQAMRDIAEEVLGNLVQFVRNPCPKCYPGNEDDSFGDIKELHETPDLAKLEQGDGYTLDGASYKFAGEKQAGVSIEQTKNLITTALEKNLNYFGLWRIARQGLQHGQNIHPDDRTYEVPTEEQAEIEIELLRTGLE
;
A
#
# COMPACT_ATOMS: atom_id res chain seq x y z
N MET A 1 -44.02 -33.00 7.60
CA MET A 1 -42.85 -32.38 6.94
C MET A 1 -42.28 -33.22 5.80
N LEU A 2 -41.95 -34.50 6.01
CA LEU A 2 -41.23 -35.38 5.07
C LEU A 2 -41.60 -35.27 3.56
N LYS A 3 -42.90 -35.20 3.21
CA LYS A 3 -43.36 -35.06 1.82
C LYS A 3 -42.90 -33.78 1.10
N ARG A 4 -42.57 -32.69 1.81
CA ARG A 4 -41.97 -31.47 1.19
C ARG A 4 -40.47 -31.62 0.92
N PHE A 5 -39.77 -32.46 1.69
CA PHE A 5 -38.33 -32.68 1.54
C PHE A 5 -37.99 -33.48 0.27
N VAL A 6 -38.78 -34.52 -0.01
CA VAL A 6 -38.65 -35.35 -1.23
C VAL A 6 -38.84 -34.51 -2.51
N PHE A 7 -39.75 -33.55 -2.49
CA PHE A 7 -40.04 -32.70 -3.66
C PHE A 7 -38.88 -31.74 -3.99
N LEU A 8 -38.16 -31.27 -2.97
CA LEU A 8 -37.00 -30.39 -3.16
C LEU A 8 -35.81 -31.15 -3.78
N ILE A 9 -35.56 -32.38 -3.34
CA ILE A 9 -34.49 -33.25 -3.87
C ILE A 9 -34.75 -33.59 -5.35
N ALA A 10 -36.01 -33.89 -5.72
CA ALA A 10 -36.38 -34.15 -7.10
C ALA A 10 -36.09 -32.95 -8.04
N LEU A 11 -36.31 -31.72 -7.55
CA LEU A 11 -36.08 -30.49 -8.31
C LEU A 11 -34.58 -30.23 -8.56
N VAL A 12 -33.73 -30.48 -7.55
CA VAL A 12 -32.27 -30.34 -7.65
C VAL A 12 -31.68 -31.37 -8.64
N ILE A 13 -32.17 -32.61 -8.62
CA ILE A 13 -31.74 -33.65 -9.57
C ILE A 13 -32.13 -33.27 -11.02
N ALA A 14 -33.35 -32.77 -11.24
CA ALA A 14 -33.82 -32.37 -12.57
C ALA A 14 -32.97 -31.24 -13.20
N LEU A 15 -32.52 -30.27 -12.39
CA LEU A 15 -31.69 -29.15 -12.85
C LEU A 15 -30.23 -29.55 -13.13
N SER A 16 -29.76 -30.68 -12.63
CA SER A 16 -28.35 -31.12 -12.76
C SER A 16 -28.03 -31.85 -14.09
N SER A 17 -29.03 -32.16 -14.91
CA SER A 17 -28.87 -33.07 -16.07
C SER A 17 -28.70 -32.38 -17.44
N CYS A 18 -28.67 -31.04 -17.52
CA CYS A 18 -28.86 -30.32 -18.78
C CYS A 18 -27.66 -29.46 -19.28
N THR A 19 -26.45 -30.04 -19.36
CA THR A 19 -25.40 -29.53 -20.29
C THR A 19 -24.37 -30.60 -20.66
N LYS A 20 -24.49 -31.24 -21.84
CA LYS A 20 -23.33 -31.58 -22.69
C LYS A 20 -23.71 -32.11 -24.09
N SER A 21 -22.95 -31.62 -25.08
CA SER A 21 -22.72 -32.17 -26.42
C SER A 21 -23.90 -32.33 -27.39
N LYS A 22 -23.81 -31.60 -28.51
CA LYS A 22 -23.62 -32.24 -29.82
C LYS A 22 -22.72 -31.38 -30.72
N LYS A 23 -22.13 -32.00 -31.73
CA LYS A 23 -21.05 -31.49 -32.60
C LYS A 23 -21.16 -32.17 -33.98
N ASP A 24 -20.43 -31.66 -34.98
CA ASP A 24 -20.18 -32.22 -36.34
C ASP A 24 -21.41 -32.25 -37.29
N GLU A 25 -21.32 -32.24 -38.65
CA GLU A 25 -20.44 -31.57 -39.65
C GLU A 25 -21.44 -30.70 -40.53
N ALA A 26 -21.23 -30.11 -41.73
CA ALA A 26 -20.19 -30.27 -42.74
C ALA A 26 -19.96 -29.04 -43.66
N LYS A 27 -18.85 -29.13 -44.40
CA LYS A 27 -18.44 -28.44 -45.65
C LYS A 27 -19.49 -27.72 -46.52
N GLN A 28 -19.11 -26.56 -47.08
CA GLN A 28 -18.86 -26.45 -48.54
C GLN A 28 -17.93 -25.27 -48.91
N GLU A 29 -17.62 -25.13 -50.20
CA GLU A 29 -16.42 -24.48 -50.77
C GLU A 29 -16.54 -22.97 -51.09
N PRO A 30 -15.41 -22.25 -51.29
CA PRO A 30 -15.38 -20.79 -51.45
C PRO A 30 -15.73 -20.31 -52.86
N LYS A 31 -16.10 -19.03 -52.96
CA LYS A 31 -16.05 -18.26 -54.22
C LYS A 31 -15.25 -16.98 -54.05
N SER A 32 -14.38 -16.72 -55.02
CA SER A 32 -13.65 -15.47 -55.18
C SER A 32 -14.47 -14.46 -55.99
N THR A 33 -14.36 -13.18 -55.65
CA THR A 33 -14.52 -12.08 -56.61
C THR A 33 -13.49 -10.99 -56.31
N SER A 34 -12.84 -10.50 -57.37
CA SER A 34 -11.93 -9.37 -57.29
C SER A 34 -12.70 -8.05 -57.38
N THR A 35 -12.24 -7.01 -56.69
CA THR A 35 -12.40 -5.63 -57.19
C THR A 35 -11.21 -4.78 -56.75
N THR A 36 -10.45 -4.30 -57.73
CA THR A 36 -9.32 -3.37 -57.55
C THR A 36 -9.82 -1.94 -57.36
N LEU A 37 -9.24 -1.18 -56.43
CA LEU A 37 -9.18 0.28 -56.57
C LEU A 37 -8.01 0.90 -55.80
N THR A 38 -6.96 1.25 -56.54
CA THR A 38 -5.80 2.02 -56.05
C THR A 38 -6.12 3.51 -55.95
N LYS A 39 -5.53 4.20 -54.96
CA LYS A 39 -5.23 5.64 -55.06
C LYS A 39 -4.06 6.04 -54.17
N ASN A 40 -3.24 6.95 -54.69
CA ASN A 40 -1.97 7.35 -54.08
C ASN A 40 -2.17 8.39 -52.97
N LEU A 41 -1.29 8.37 -51.97
CA LEU A 41 -1.01 9.51 -51.10
C LEU A 41 0.44 9.94 -51.32
N GLN A 42 0.64 11.09 -51.96
CA GLN A 42 1.96 11.72 -52.07
C GLN A 42 2.21 12.62 -50.86
N THR A 43 3.41 12.53 -50.30
CA THR A 43 3.96 13.47 -49.33
C THR A 43 4.17 14.85 -49.96
N LYS A 44 3.96 15.92 -49.18
CA LYS A 44 4.43 17.27 -49.48
C LYS A 44 4.99 17.94 -48.23
N GLU A 45 6.03 18.72 -48.44
CA GLU A 45 6.77 19.47 -47.42
C GLU A 45 5.98 20.73 -46.98
N PRO A 46 6.17 21.21 -45.73
CA PRO A 46 5.75 22.54 -45.34
C PRO A 46 6.70 23.61 -45.91
N LYS A 47 6.16 24.74 -46.37
CA LYS A 47 6.94 25.93 -46.77
C LYS A 47 6.89 27.01 -45.71
N GLU A 48 7.99 27.76 -45.59
CA GLU A 48 8.01 29.06 -44.91
C GLU A 48 6.92 30.01 -45.43
N VAL A 49 6.36 30.82 -44.52
CA VAL A 49 5.68 32.08 -44.86
C VAL A 49 6.12 33.15 -43.86
N GLN A 50 6.76 34.20 -44.36
CA GLN A 50 7.08 35.39 -43.56
C GLN A 50 5.86 36.31 -43.48
N GLY A 51 5.56 36.85 -42.29
CA GLY A 51 4.43 37.78 -42.07
C GLY A 51 4.82 38.96 -41.16
N LYS A 52 5.00 40.15 -41.75
CA LYS A 52 5.24 41.39 -40.99
C LYS A 52 3.91 42.02 -40.55
N ALA A 53 3.78 42.36 -39.27
CA ALA A 53 2.71 43.22 -38.74
C ALA A 53 3.31 44.50 -38.11
N LYS A 54 2.53 45.57 -38.00
CA LYS A 54 2.96 46.91 -37.56
C LYS A 54 2.47 47.25 -36.15
N LEU A 55 3.12 48.24 -35.52
CA LEU A 55 2.64 48.89 -34.30
C LEU A 55 1.28 49.59 -34.53
N ASN A 56 0.41 49.62 -33.52
CA ASN A 56 0.18 50.87 -32.77
C ASN A 56 -0.70 50.71 -31.50
N ASN A 57 -0.45 51.62 -30.54
CA ASN A 57 -1.37 52.22 -29.56
C ASN A 57 -2.15 51.34 -28.55
N ASN A 58 -1.58 51.29 -27.34
CA ASN A 58 -2.18 51.67 -26.04
C ASN A 58 -3.66 52.18 -26.06
N PRO A 59 -4.49 51.81 -25.08
CA PRO A 59 -4.70 52.77 -24.00
C PRO A 59 -4.67 52.20 -22.56
N LYS A 60 -4.53 53.13 -21.61
CA LYS A 60 -4.51 52.95 -20.15
C LYS A 60 -5.71 52.18 -19.59
N THR A 61 -5.51 51.50 -18.46
CA THR A 61 -6.52 51.35 -17.40
C THR A 61 -5.80 51.41 -16.04
N GLU A 62 -6.49 51.79 -14.96
CA GLU A 62 -5.88 52.39 -13.77
C GLU A 62 -5.60 51.40 -12.63
N PHE A 63 -4.51 51.64 -11.89
CA PHE A 63 -4.24 50.98 -10.61
C PHE A 63 -4.91 51.77 -9.48
N ILE A 64 -5.80 51.12 -8.73
CA ILE A 64 -6.34 51.67 -7.48
C ILE A 64 -5.53 51.08 -6.33
N PHE A 65 -4.74 51.93 -5.66
CA PHE A 65 -4.21 51.63 -4.33
C PHE A 65 -5.31 51.87 -3.29
N ALA A 66 -5.49 50.91 -2.38
CA ALA A 66 -6.27 51.11 -1.16
C ALA A 66 -5.31 51.45 -0.01
N GLU A 67 -5.50 52.61 0.62
CA GLU A 67 -4.61 53.09 1.68
C GLU A 67 -4.88 52.42 3.04
N ILE A 68 -3.82 52.28 3.84
CA ILE A 68 -3.87 51.72 5.19
C ILE A 68 -4.09 52.85 6.21
N PRO A 69 -5.16 52.83 7.02
CA PRO A 69 -5.32 53.78 8.12
C PRO A 69 -4.38 53.42 9.28
N GLN A 70 -3.23 54.09 9.37
CA GLN A 70 -2.42 54.07 10.60
C GLN A 70 -3.14 54.85 11.71
N THR A 71 -3.20 54.29 12.91
CA THR A 71 -3.54 55.04 14.13
C THR A 71 -2.46 54.82 15.19
N ASN A 72 -1.62 55.84 15.37
CA ASN A 72 -0.71 55.93 16.51
C ASN A 72 -1.42 56.65 17.67
N THR A 73 -1.28 56.15 18.89
CA THR A 73 -1.25 57.02 20.07
C THR A 73 -0.48 56.34 21.20
N SER A 74 0.39 57.11 21.87
CA SER A 74 1.21 56.65 22.98
C SER A 74 0.87 57.42 24.26
N ALA A 75 0.93 56.76 25.41
CA ALA A 75 1.10 57.39 26.72
C ALA A 75 1.57 56.35 27.75
N SER A 76 2.41 56.79 28.70
CA SER A 76 2.81 56.02 29.88
C SER A 76 2.03 56.52 31.11
N ALA A 77 1.69 55.62 32.02
CA ALA A 77 1.35 55.97 33.40
C ALA A 77 1.60 54.78 34.37
N GLU A 78 2.32 55.04 35.45
CA GLU A 78 2.40 54.13 36.60
C GLU A 78 1.12 54.24 37.44
N ASN A 79 0.63 53.15 38.08
CA ASN A 79 0.65 53.02 39.55
C ASN A 79 -0.07 51.78 40.15
N LYS A 80 0.38 51.44 41.37
CA LYS A 80 -0.36 50.88 42.53
C LYS A 80 -1.04 49.50 42.43
N LYS A 81 -0.45 48.58 43.21
CA LYS A 81 -1.09 47.40 43.80
C LYS A 81 -2.38 47.75 44.57
N LYS A 82 -3.43 46.94 44.39
CA LYS A 82 -4.27 46.35 45.47
C LYS A 82 -4.99 45.10 44.94
N PRO A 83 -5.46 44.17 45.79
CA PRO A 83 -5.88 42.85 45.36
C PRO A 83 -7.30 42.86 44.76
N LEU A 84 -7.56 41.97 43.80
CA LEU A 84 -8.93 41.53 43.52
C LEU A 84 -9.40 40.65 44.69
N VAL A 85 -10.59 40.96 45.20
CA VAL A 85 -11.39 40.00 45.97
C VAL A 85 -12.06 39.07 44.96
N ALA A 86 -12.12 37.77 45.26
CA ALA A 86 -12.82 36.81 44.42
C ALA A 86 -14.33 36.88 44.68
N ASP A 87 -15.10 37.45 43.75
CA ASP A 87 -16.55 37.31 43.74
C ASP A 87 -16.92 35.87 43.36
N ILE A 88 -17.29 35.07 44.35
CA ILE A 88 -17.77 33.71 44.16
C ILE A 88 -19.23 33.78 43.69
N THR A 89 -19.43 33.79 42.37
CA THR A 89 -20.76 33.59 41.77
C THR A 89 -21.24 32.16 42.06
N PHE A 90 -22.26 32.06 42.90
CA PHE A 90 -22.80 30.79 43.37
C PHE A 90 -23.61 30.11 42.26
N ILE A 91 -22.96 29.25 41.48
CA ILE A 91 -23.63 28.44 40.44
C ILE A 91 -24.56 27.44 41.17
N PRO A 92 -25.89 27.46 40.92
CA PRO A 92 -26.78 26.48 41.50
C PRO A 92 -26.45 25.07 40.97
N PRO A 93 -26.58 24.01 41.79
CA PRO A 93 -26.27 22.66 41.35
C PRO A 93 -27.19 22.26 40.17
N PRO A 94 -26.67 21.51 39.19
CA PRO A 94 -27.45 21.12 38.02
C PRO A 94 -28.69 20.33 38.45
N THR A 95 -29.87 20.82 38.07
CA THR A 95 -31.12 20.09 38.24
C THR A 95 -31.01 18.74 37.53
N LYS A 96 -31.39 17.65 38.21
CA LYS A 96 -31.40 16.31 37.63
C LYS A 96 -32.06 16.33 36.23
N PRO A 97 -31.49 15.66 35.21
CA PRO A 97 -32.25 15.36 34.02
C PRO A 97 -33.49 14.56 34.42
N LYS A 98 -34.59 14.74 33.69
CA LYS A 98 -35.75 13.85 33.82
C LYS A 98 -35.39 12.50 33.21
N ASP A 99 -35.83 11.43 33.86
CA ASP A 99 -35.84 10.10 33.26
C ASP A 99 -36.88 10.04 32.15
N GLU A 100 -36.51 10.45 30.93
CA GLU A 100 -37.22 10.04 29.71
C GLU A 100 -36.70 8.66 29.29
N SER A 101 -37.15 7.64 30.03
CA SER A 101 -36.86 6.23 29.76
C SER A 101 -37.63 5.75 28.53
N SER A 102 -37.25 6.24 27.34
CA SER A 102 -37.65 5.63 26.08
C SER A 102 -36.96 4.29 25.95
N GLU A 103 -37.61 3.22 26.41
CA GLU A 103 -37.17 1.85 26.19
C GLU A 103 -37.14 1.57 24.68
N SER A 104 -35.97 1.72 24.06
CA SER A 104 -35.75 1.25 22.70
C SER A 104 -35.77 -0.28 22.73
N SER A 105 -36.92 -0.87 22.43
CA SER A 105 -37.07 -2.31 22.23
C SER A 105 -36.17 -2.74 21.07
N VAL A 106 -34.96 -3.19 21.39
CA VAL A 106 -34.09 -3.88 20.43
C VAL A 106 -34.84 -5.12 19.99
N ASP A 107 -35.14 -5.23 18.69
CA ASP A 107 -35.99 -6.29 18.17
C ASP A 107 -35.42 -7.66 18.57
N GLU A 108 -36.22 -8.42 19.31
CA GLU A 108 -35.79 -9.72 19.85
C GLU A 108 -35.48 -10.71 18.70
N GLU A 109 -36.12 -10.53 17.55
CA GLU A 109 -35.79 -11.23 16.30
C GLU A 109 -34.39 -10.91 15.76
N GLU A 110 -33.89 -9.68 15.90
CA GLU A 110 -32.53 -9.31 15.45
C GLU A 110 -31.47 -9.96 16.35
N LEU A 111 -31.66 -9.94 17.67
CA LEU A 111 -30.81 -10.64 18.64
C LEU A 111 -30.83 -12.17 18.42
N ILE A 112 -32.01 -12.76 18.19
CA ILE A 112 -32.16 -14.18 17.86
C ILE A 112 -31.48 -14.52 16.52
N THR A 113 -31.51 -13.62 15.54
CA THR A 113 -30.88 -13.81 14.23
C THR A 113 -29.35 -13.73 14.32
N ALA A 114 -28.81 -12.73 15.02
CA ALA A 114 -27.38 -12.63 15.31
C ALA A 114 -26.86 -13.86 16.07
N ALA A 115 -27.61 -14.35 17.07
CA ALA A 115 -27.25 -15.54 17.85
C ALA A 115 -27.32 -16.86 17.05
N LYS A 116 -28.11 -16.92 15.96
CA LYS A 116 -28.09 -18.03 15.00
C LYS A 116 -26.87 -17.93 14.08
N LEU A 117 -26.65 -16.77 13.47
CA LEU A 117 -25.55 -16.53 12.53
C LEU A 117 -24.18 -16.82 13.17
N ALA A 118 -23.97 -16.38 14.42
CA ALA A 118 -22.75 -16.66 15.19
C ALA A 118 -22.48 -18.18 15.37
N LYS A 119 -23.53 -19.00 15.54
CA LYS A 119 -23.41 -20.46 15.67
C LYS A 119 -23.12 -21.15 14.34
N GLU A 120 -23.63 -20.62 13.23
CA GLU A 120 -23.33 -21.14 11.89
C GLU A 120 -21.88 -20.80 11.48
N VAL A 121 -21.40 -19.60 11.81
CA VAL A 121 -19.98 -19.21 11.62
C VAL A 121 -19.03 -20.04 12.49
N ASP A 122 -19.35 -20.25 13.78
CA ASP A 122 -18.57 -21.14 14.66
C ASP A 122 -18.51 -22.59 14.13
N LYS A 123 -19.63 -23.11 13.60
CA LYS A 123 -19.67 -24.42 12.94
C LYS A 123 -18.79 -24.44 11.68
N ALA A 124 -18.88 -23.43 10.82
CA ALA A 124 -18.09 -23.35 9.60
C ALA A 124 -16.58 -23.30 9.90
N ASN A 125 -16.16 -22.50 10.88
CA ASN A 125 -14.76 -22.41 11.32
C ASN A 125 -14.26 -23.77 11.86
N LYS A 126 -15.09 -24.50 12.62
CA LYS A 126 -14.77 -25.85 13.13
C LYS A 126 -14.76 -26.93 12.05
N GLU A 127 -15.40 -26.71 10.90
CA GLU A 127 -15.32 -27.57 9.73
C GLU A 127 -14.09 -27.24 8.86
N ALA A 128 -13.74 -25.96 8.73
CA ALA A 128 -12.52 -25.49 8.05
C ALA A 128 -11.24 -25.98 8.76
N ALA A 129 -11.11 -25.78 10.07
CA ALA A 129 -9.94 -26.24 10.84
C ALA A 129 -9.74 -27.77 10.77
N LYS A 130 -10.83 -28.55 10.63
CA LYS A 130 -10.77 -30.00 10.40
C LYS A 130 -10.35 -30.39 8.98
N ALA A 131 -10.56 -29.52 8.00
CA ALA A 131 -10.07 -29.72 6.64
C ALA A 131 -8.58 -29.39 6.55
N GLU A 132 -8.12 -28.32 7.21
CA GLU A 132 -6.71 -27.94 7.29
C GLU A 132 -5.87 -29.00 8.02
N ALA A 133 -6.34 -29.50 9.17
CA ALA A 133 -5.67 -30.59 9.89
C ALA A 133 -5.46 -31.83 9.00
N LYS A 134 -6.49 -32.26 8.27
CA LYS A 134 -6.41 -33.38 7.32
C LYS A 134 -5.48 -33.12 6.14
N LEU A 135 -5.39 -31.88 5.67
CA LEU A 135 -4.47 -31.49 4.62
C LEU A 135 -3.02 -31.53 5.12
N SER A 136 -2.77 -31.15 6.38
CA SER A 136 -1.48 -31.31 7.04
C SER A 136 -1.09 -32.78 7.17
N GLU A 137 -1.97 -33.63 7.73
CA GLU A 137 -1.76 -35.08 7.85
C GLU A 137 -1.42 -35.72 6.49
N ALA A 138 -2.18 -35.39 5.44
CA ALA A 138 -1.94 -35.91 4.09
C ALA A 138 -0.62 -35.41 3.46
N THR A 139 -0.18 -34.19 3.80
CA THR A 139 1.08 -33.61 3.31
C THR A 139 2.29 -34.25 4.01
N GLU A 140 2.20 -34.49 5.32
CA GLU A 140 3.23 -35.18 6.10
C GLU A 140 3.37 -36.64 5.67
N GLN A 141 2.26 -37.34 5.43
CA GLN A 141 2.27 -38.70 4.89
C GLN A 141 2.91 -38.76 3.50
N ALA A 142 2.57 -37.83 2.59
CA ALA A 142 3.18 -37.75 1.27
C ALA A 142 4.68 -37.39 1.30
N SER A 143 5.14 -36.69 2.35
CA SER A 143 6.57 -36.42 2.54
C SER A 143 7.34 -37.66 3.01
N ASN A 144 6.75 -38.48 3.88
CA ASN A 144 7.36 -39.73 4.35
C ASN A 144 7.51 -40.75 3.21
N ASP A 145 6.51 -40.87 2.33
CA ASP A 145 6.59 -41.75 1.15
C ASP A 145 7.73 -41.35 0.17
N GLN A 146 8.15 -40.08 0.14
CA GLN A 146 9.29 -39.63 -0.67
C GLN A 146 10.66 -39.92 -0.01
N GLY A 147 10.72 -40.02 1.32
CA GLY A 147 11.96 -40.37 2.03
C GLY A 147 12.51 -41.75 1.64
N ILE A 148 11.61 -42.70 1.39
CA ILE A 148 11.92 -44.09 0.99
C ILE A 148 12.73 -44.15 -0.32
N PHE A 149 12.62 -43.14 -1.20
CA PHE A 149 13.38 -43.08 -2.45
C PHE A 149 14.81 -42.53 -2.33
N GLN A 150 15.19 -41.89 -1.22
CA GLN A 150 16.56 -41.38 -1.05
C GLN A 150 17.54 -42.41 -0.48
N GLU A 151 17.06 -43.40 0.28
CA GLU A 151 17.94 -44.38 0.94
C GLU A 151 18.63 -45.36 -0.03
N LEU A 152 18.10 -45.50 -1.26
CA LEU A 152 18.71 -46.27 -2.35
C LEU A 152 19.77 -45.49 -3.16
N GLY A 153 20.04 -44.21 -2.85
CA GLY A 153 20.96 -43.36 -3.61
C GLY A 153 22.44 -43.42 -3.18
N ASN A 154 22.74 -43.82 -1.94
CA ASN A 154 24.05 -43.60 -1.31
C ASN A 154 24.99 -44.82 -1.32
N LEU A 155 25.03 -45.58 -2.43
CA LEU A 155 26.00 -46.66 -2.65
C LEU A 155 26.72 -46.51 -4.00
N ASN A 156 27.74 -45.62 -4.03
CA ASN A 156 29.02 -45.74 -4.76
C ASN A 156 29.70 -44.37 -4.94
N THR A 157 30.80 -44.09 -4.23
CA THR A 157 31.79 -43.06 -4.66
C THR A 157 33.13 -43.21 -3.92
N SER A 158 33.85 -44.30 -4.16
CA SER A 158 35.27 -44.42 -3.82
C SER A 158 35.99 -45.34 -4.80
N GLU A 159 36.78 -44.77 -5.72
CA GLU A 159 38.19 -45.16 -5.97
C GLU A 159 38.79 -44.51 -7.25
N GLN A 160 40.11 -44.29 -7.17
CA GLN A 160 41.13 -44.33 -8.23
C GLN A 160 41.00 -43.50 -9.53
N SER A 161 41.72 -42.38 -9.51
CA SER A 161 42.84 -42.06 -10.42
C SER A 161 43.09 -42.84 -11.73
N ASP A 162 43.41 -42.04 -12.76
CA ASP A 162 44.50 -42.21 -13.74
C ASP A 162 44.35 -43.02 -15.06
N SER A 163 45.19 -42.57 -16.01
CA SER A 163 45.67 -43.22 -17.24
C SER A 163 44.90 -43.06 -18.56
N GLN A 164 45.60 -43.39 -19.66
CA GLN A 164 45.31 -43.02 -21.04
C GLN A 164 44.93 -44.24 -21.91
N ARG A 165 44.10 -44.06 -22.96
CA ARG A 165 44.50 -44.26 -24.38
C ARG A 165 43.37 -44.10 -25.42
N LYS A 166 43.81 -44.05 -26.69
CA LYS A 166 43.02 -44.25 -27.94
C LYS A 166 42.44 -45.68 -27.96
N SER A 167 41.44 -46.08 -28.75
CA SER A 167 41.20 -45.78 -30.18
C SER A 167 39.87 -46.39 -30.71
N THR A 168 39.37 -45.87 -31.85
CA THR A 168 38.65 -46.57 -32.96
C THR A 168 37.70 -47.76 -32.67
N GLY A 169 36.47 -47.73 -33.22
CA GLY A 169 35.75 -48.99 -33.49
C GLY A 169 34.27 -48.87 -33.86
N GLN A 170 33.92 -49.32 -35.06
CA GLN A 170 32.58 -49.44 -35.66
C GLN A 170 31.45 -50.07 -34.81
N SER A 171 30.26 -49.45 -34.89
CA SER A 171 28.91 -50.01 -35.05
C SER A 171 28.55 -51.41 -34.52
N ASP A 172 27.40 -51.50 -33.84
CA ASP A 172 26.24 -52.18 -34.43
C ASP A 172 24.88 -51.61 -33.96
N ARG A 173 23.76 -52.12 -34.50
CA ARG A 173 22.37 -51.66 -34.31
C ARG A 173 21.63 -52.39 -33.18
N ILE A 174 20.57 -51.77 -32.62
CA ILE A 174 19.22 -52.40 -32.44
C ILE A 174 18.14 -51.36 -32.03
N PHE A 175 16.87 -51.76 -32.21
CA PHE A 175 15.60 -51.03 -32.08
C PHE A 175 15.34 -50.29 -30.75
N GLY A 176 14.49 -49.24 -30.78
CA GLY A 176 13.77 -48.75 -29.59
C GLY A 176 12.91 -47.48 -29.77
N ALA A 177 11.61 -47.59 -29.44
CA ALA A 177 10.61 -46.55 -29.16
C ALA A 177 10.93 -45.04 -29.44
N ARG A 178 10.22 -44.45 -30.42
CA ARG A 178 10.24 -43.00 -30.73
C ARG A 178 9.27 -42.21 -29.82
N ALA A 179 9.66 -41.95 -28.57
CA ALA A 179 8.87 -41.12 -27.65
C ALA A 179 9.01 -39.62 -27.96
N THR A 180 7.94 -38.96 -28.39
CA THR A 180 7.91 -37.50 -28.59
C THR A 180 7.74 -36.77 -27.25
N SER A 181 8.85 -36.49 -26.56
CA SER A 181 8.84 -35.68 -25.35
C SER A 181 8.50 -34.22 -25.66
N VAL A 182 7.35 -33.75 -25.17
CA VAL A 182 6.99 -32.34 -25.20
C VAL A 182 7.92 -31.61 -24.22
N GLN A 183 8.88 -30.86 -24.74
CA GLN A 183 9.74 -30.00 -23.91
C GLN A 183 8.93 -28.83 -23.35
N ILE A 184 8.28 -29.04 -22.20
CA ILE A 184 7.81 -27.96 -21.34
C ILE A 184 9.06 -27.22 -20.85
N ARG A 185 9.39 -26.10 -21.51
CA ARG A 185 10.45 -25.20 -21.06
C ARG A 185 10.06 -24.66 -19.69
N LYS A 186 10.75 -25.12 -18.63
CA LYS A 186 10.70 -24.44 -17.33
C LYS A 186 11.05 -22.97 -17.56
N PRO A 187 10.29 -22.00 -16.99
CA PRO A 187 10.69 -20.60 -17.05
C PRO A 187 12.06 -20.47 -16.40
N LYS A 188 12.98 -19.79 -17.09
CA LYS A 188 14.28 -19.43 -16.53
C LYS A 188 14.05 -18.36 -15.45
N ILE A 189 13.87 -18.80 -14.21
CA ILE A 189 13.98 -17.91 -13.06
C ILE A 189 15.42 -17.42 -13.07
N GLU A 190 15.61 -16.14 -13.42
CA GLU A 190 16.94 -15.55 -13.39
C GLU A 190 17.35 -15.39 -11.93
N SER A 191 18.46 -16.03 -11.55
CA SER A 191 18.97 -16.03 -10.19
C SER A 191 19.18 -14.59 -9.72
N SER A 192 18.68 -14.28 -8.53
CA SER A 192 18.83 -13.00 -7.84
C SER A 192 20.20 -12.37 -8.10
N ALA A 193 20.21 -11.22 -8.77
CA ALA A 193 21.43 -10.46 -8.98
C ALA A 193 21.99 -10.04 -7.61
N THR A 194 23.11 -10.64 -7.21
CA THR A 194 23.88 -10.22 -6.05
C THR A 194 24.49 -8.86 -6.35
N PHE A 195 23.75 -7.81 -6.00
CA PHE A 195 24.21 -6.43 -6.05
C PHE A 195 25.24 -6.21 -4.93
N SER A 196 26.49 -6.55 -5.22
CA SER A 196 27.62 -6.24 -4.34
C SER A 196 27.85 -4.74 -4.36
N PHE A 197 27.48 -4.06 -3.27
CA PHE A 197 27.88 -2.68 -3.01
C PHE A 197 29.38 -2.68 -2.67
N ASP A 198 30.23 -2.54 -3.69
CA ASP A 198 31.68 -2.47 -3.50
C ASP A 198 32.02 -1.10 -2.88
N GLY A 199 32.56 -1.11 -1.67
CA GLY A 199 32.71 0.06 -0.81
C GLY A 199 33.89 0.97 -1.20
N THR A 200 34.08 1.22 -2.49
CA THR A 200 35.12 2.14 -2.98
C THR A 200 34.75 3.56 -2.58
N ASN A 201 35.55 4.16 -1.69
CA ASN A 201 35.41 5.53 -1.21
C ASN A 201 35.73 6.56 -2.31
N ASP A 202 34.85 6.67 -3.32
CA ASP A 202 34.76 7.91 -4.09
C ASP A 202 34.34 9.00 -3.13
N THR A 203 35.24 9.96 -2.88
CA THR A 203 34.97 11.15 -2.07
C THR A 203 34.10 12.12 -2.85
N VAL A 204 32.85 11.73 -3.07
CA VAL A 204 31.75 12.65 -3.36
C VAL A 204 31.77 13.74 -2.30
N ASN A 205 31.62 15.01 -2.72
CA ASN A 205 31.38 16.09 -1.77
C ASN A 205 30.01 15.88 -1.14
N SER A 206 29.95 15.10 -0.06
CA SER A 206 28.75 14.93 0.79
C SER A 206 28.28 16.33 1.17
N LEU A 207 27.09 16.69 0.70
CA LEU A 207 26.45 17.94 1.06
C LEU A 207 26.19 17.89 2.57
N THR A 208 26.48 18.99 3.27
CA THR A 208 26.14 19.11 4.69
C THR A 208 24.68 18.68 4.89
N ARG A 209 24.50 17.69 5.77
CA ARG A 209 23.21 17.07 6.00
C ARG A 209 22.28 18.08 6.67
N VAL A 210 21.12 18.30 6.06
CA VAL A 210 20.11 19.24 6.56
C VAL A 210 19.16 18.54 7.52
N SER A 211 18.68 19.27 8.52
CA SER A 211 17.79 18.76 9.57
C SER A 211 16.42 19.45 9.51
N GLY A 212 15.51 19.07 10.42
CA GLY A 212 14.11 19.51 10.45
C GLY A 212 13.13 18.37 10.21
N GLN A 213 12.00 18.67 9.54
CA GLN A 213 10.90 17.71 9.34
C GLN A 213 11.35 16.42 8.63
N ALA A 214 10.79 15.28 9.04
CA ALA A 214 11.07 14.00 8.42
C ALA A 214 10.44 13.87 7.02
N ARG A 215 11.23 13.49 6.02
CA ARG A 215 10.81 13.49 4.62
C ARG A 215 11.27 12.26 3.85
N GLY A 216 10.46 11.84 2.88
CA GLY A 216 10.75 10.67 2.08
C GLY A 216 9.53 10.19 1.32
N TYR A 217 9.25 8.89 1.32
CA TYR A 217 8.26 8.30 0.40
C TYR A 217 7.25 7.37 1.05
N SER A 218 6.01 7.43 0.56
CA SER A 218 4.96 6.44 0.84
C SER A 218 5.03 5.26 -0.14
N MET A 219 6.00 4.38 0.07
CA MET A 219 6.27 3.19 -0.76
C MET A 219 5.43 1.97 -0.36
N LEU A 220 4.10 2.03 -0.57
CA LEU A 220 3.20 0.89 -0.29
C LEU A 220 3.66 -0.42 -0.96
N TYR A 221 4.31 -0.34 -2.12
CA TYR A 221 4.87 -1.46 -2.90
C TYR A 221 6.27 -1.92 -2.51
N LEU A 222 6.91 -1.38 -1.46
CA LEU A 222 8.34 -1.60 -1.16
C LEU A 222 8.76 -3.08 -1.18
N MET A 223 7.95 -3.96 -0.60
CA MET A 223 8.24 -5.39 -0.53
C MET A 223 8.07 -6.13 -1.88
N HIS A 224 7.41 -5.53 -2.87
CA HIS A 224 7.03 -6.18 -4.12
C HIS A 224 8.22 -6.42 -5.07
N PRO A 225 8.55 -7.67 -5.46
CA PRO A 225 9.72 -7.96 -6.30
C PRO A 225 9.70 -7.27 -7.67
N ARG A 226 8.54 -7.12 -8.32
CA ARG A 226 8.43 -6.39 -9.59
C ARG A 226 8.59 -4.86 -9.45
N ALA A 227 8.55 -4.33 -8.23
CA ALA A 227 8.82 -2.92 -7.95
C ALA A 227 10.27 -2.68 -7.50
N ARG A 228 11.09 -3.73 -7.35
CA ARG A 228 12.42 -3.66 -6.73
C ARG A 228 13.33 -2.58 -7.36
N GLN A 229 13.34 -2.46 -8.69
CA GLN A 229 14.14 -1.42 -9.38
C GLN A 229 13.64 0.01 -9.08
N THR A 230 12.33 0.24 -9.02
CA THR A 230 11.73 1.52 -8.60
C THR A 230 12.09 1.86 -7.16
N VAL A 231 12.01 0.87 -6.27
CA VAL A 231 12.35 1.05 -4.85
C VAL A 231 13.83 1.40 -4.69
N GLU A 232 14.75 0.62 -5.26
CA GLU A 232 16.19 0.89 -5.16
C GLU A 232 16.55 2.30 -5.64
N ALA A 233 16.02 2.72 -6.79
CA ALA A 233 16.23 4.08 -7.29
C ALA A 233 15.71 5.18 -6.34
N GLN A 234 14.62 4.93 -5.60
CA GLN A 234 14.13 5.85 -4.57
C GLN A 234 14.93 5.78 -3.27
N ILE A 235 15.50 4.63 -2.90
CA ILE A 235 16.45 4.53 -1.77
C ILE A 235 17.73 5.31 -2.09
N GLU A 236 18.26 5.21 -3.32
CA GLU A 236 19.37 6.03 -3.79
C GLU A 236 19.03 7.53 -3.77
N ILE A 237 17.80 7.94 -4.11
CA ILE A 237 17.36 9.34 -3.95
C ILE A 237 17.34 9.76 -2.47
N LEU A 238 16.78 8.95 -1.56
CA LEU A 238 16.80 9.25 -0.12
C LEU A 238 18.22 9.40 0.42
N LEU A 239 19.15 8.55 -0.02
CA LEU A 239 20.57 8.62 0.36
C LEU A 239 21.21 9.89 -0.21
N LYS A 240 21.10 10.16 -1.51
CA LYS A 240 21.67 11.37 -2.14
C LYS A 240 21.06 12.68 -1.63
N ALA A 241 19.83 12.67 -1.11
CA ALA A 241 19.17 13.87 -0.61
C ALA A 241 19.81 14.49 0.64
N GLU A 242 20.70 13.76 1.35
CA GLU A 242 21.41 14.23 2.56
C GLU A 242 20.51 15.01 3.53
N ILE A 243 19.41 14.35 3.93
CA ILE A 243 18.50 14.77 4.99
C ILE A 243 18.74 13.91 6.25
N GLU A 244 18.61 14.49 7.44
CA GLU A 244 18.79 13.76 8.71
C GLU A 244 17.61 12.85 9.02
N ASN A 245 16.39 13.35 8.84
CA ASN A 245 15.17 12.67 9.23
C ASN A 245 14.47 12.09 7.98
N VAL A 246 14.56 10.79 7.79
CA VAL A 246 14.06 10.06 6.61
C VAL A 246 12.70 9.44 6.92
N PHE A 247 11.67 9.80 6.17
CA PHE A 247 10.35 9.21 6.27
C PHE A 247 10.15 8.05 5.28
N LEU A 248 9.52 6.96 5.74
CA LEU A 248 9.17 5.83 4.91
C LEU A 248 7.83 5.23 5.35
N ALA A 249 6.83 5.22 4.46
CA ALA A 249 5.55 4.53 4.71
C ALA A 249 5.40 3.27 3.84
N VAL A 250 4.92 2.15 4.43
CA VAL A 250 4.82 0.84 3.77
C VAL A 250 3.54 0.11 4.15
N LEU A 251 2.88 -0.56 3.20
CA LEU A 251 1.74 -1.44 3.45
C LEU A 251 2.22 -2.87 3.73
N THR A 252 1.85 -3.42 4.89
CA THR A 252 2.40 -4.69 5.41
C THR A 252 1.47 -5.90 5.32
N ASP A 253 0.24 -5.71 4.84
CA ASP A 253 -0.80 -6.75 4.82
C ASP A 253 -0.54 -7.93 3.86
N GLY A 254 0.41 -7.76 2.94
CA GLY A 254 0.75 -8.72 1.88
C GLY A 254 0.14 -8.42 0.51
N THR A 255 -0.60 -7.33 0.36
CA THR A 255 -1.17 -6.89 -0.93
C THR A 255 -0.06 -6.68 -1.97
N PHE A 256 1.10 -6.18 -1.53
CA PHE A 256 2.32 -6.04 -2.32
C PHE A 256 3.35 -7.14 -2.01
N ARG A 257 2.87 -8.33 -1.61
CA ARG A 257 3.63 -9.44 -1.01
C ARG A 257 4.26 -9.04 0.34
N LYS A 258 4.81 -10.02 1.06
CA LYS A 258 5.55 -9.81 2.31
C LYS A 258 7.01 -10.25 2.10
N ASP A 259 7.91 -9.27 2.11
CA ASP A 259 9.36 -9.44 2.00
C ASP A 259 10.02 -8.63 3.14
N PHE A 260 9.75 -9.08 4.37
CA PHE A 260 10.25 -8.44 5.59
C PHE A 260 11.78 -8.49 5.71
N SER A 261 12.43 -9.45 5.03
CA SER A 261 13.89 -9.50 4.90
C SER A 261 14.40 -8.29 4.09
N TYR A 262 13.79 -8.02 2.94
CA TYR A 262 14.12 -6.85 2.14
C TYR A 262 13.76 -5.52 2.83
N LEU A 263 12.59 -5.42 3.47
CA LEU A 263 12.23 -4.23 4.26
C LEU A 263 13.24 -3.98 5.39
N SER A 264 13.69 -5.04 6.09
CA SER A 264 14.77 -4.95 7.08
C SER A 264 16.09 -4.46 6.49
N SER A 265 16.42 -4.88 5.27
CA SER A 265 17.61 -4.39 4.54
C SER A 265 17.49 -2.91 4.17
N VAL A 266 16.32 -2.44 3.71
CA VAL A 266 16.07 -1.02 3.42
C VAL A 266 16.18 -0.17 4.68
N ILE A 267 15.54 -0.56 5.79
CA ILE A 267 15.58 0.20 7.05
C ILE A 267 17.01 0.33 7.58
N ARG A 268 17.83 -0.73 7.48
CA ARG A 268 19.27 -0.69 7.80
C ARG A 268 20.04 0.27 6.91
N ARG A 269 19.79 0.27 5.59
CA ARG A 269 20.45 1.17 4.63
C ARG A 269 20.05 2.64 4.82
N LEU A 270 18.81 2.92 5.25
CA LEU A 270 18.38 4.30 5.54
C LEU A 270 18.85 4.82 6.92
N ASN A 271 19.32 3.93 7.81
CA ASN A 271 19.88 4.26 9.13
C ASN A 271 21.38 4.61 9.11
N VAL A 272 22.03 4.59 7.94
CA VAL A 272 23.48 4.85 7.83
C VAL A 272 23.85 6.27 8.28
N ASP A 273 25.11 6.43 8.68
CA ASP A 273 25.76 7.70 8.98
C ASP A 273 25.06 8.58 10.03
N GLY A 274 24.22 7.99 10.89
CA GLY A 274 23.50 8.68 11.97
C GLY A 274 22.15 9.28 11.60
N ARG A 275 21.58 8.92 10.44
CA ARG A 275 20.22 9.29 10.04
C ARG A 275 19.15 8.68 10.94
N ASN A 276 18.02 9.36 11.05
CA ASN A 276 16.87 8.94 11.86
C ASN A 276 15.73 8.51 10.93
N VAL A 277 15.24 7.28 11.06
CA VAL A 277 14.16 6.74 10.22
C VAL A 277 12.81 6.84 10.93
N HIS A 278 11.93 7.64 10.36
CA HIS A 278 10.52 7.79 10.70
C HIS A 278 9.71 6.78 9.87
N LEU A 279 9.43 5.62 10.45
CA LEU A 279 8.85 4.46 9.77
C LEU A 279 7.34 4.35 10.07
N LEU A 280 6.50 4.53 9.05
CA LEU A 280 5.06 4.26 9.12
C LEU A 280 4.73 2.91 8.48
N LEU A 281 4.10 2.01 9.23
CA LEU A 281 3.57 0.76 8.68
C LEU A 281 2.04 0.77 8.75
N TYR A 282 1.40 0.64 7.58
CA TYR A 282 -0.02 0.38 7.46
C TYR A 282 -0.25 -1.13 7.67
N LEU A 283 -0.97 -1.49 8.72
CA LEU A 283 -1.17 -2.88 9.13
C LEU A 283 -2.18 -3.60 8.22
N THR A 284 -3.25 -2.93 7.81
CA THR A 284 -4.09 -3.38 6.69
C THR A 284 -4.46 -2.25 5.73
N ASN A 285 -5.28 -2.53 4.70
CA ASN A 285 -5.64 -1.57 3.66
C ASN A 285 -7.17 -1.45 3.53
N GLY A 286 -7.68 -0.23 3.66
CA GLY A 286 -9.10 0.09 3.77
C GLY A 286 -9.88 0.36 2.48
N PRO A 287 -9.43 1.27 1.58
CA PRO A 287 -10.27 1.89 0.56
C PRO A 287 -10.76 0.86 -0.46
N THR A 288 -10.02 -0.23 -0.59
CA THR A 288 -10.39 -1.41 -1.33
C THR A 288 -9.93 -2.65 -0.54
N MET A 289 -10.89 -3.44 -0.02
CA MET A 289 -10.64 -4.82 0.43
C MET A 289 -10.75 -5.71 -0.82
N ARG A 290 -9.68 -5.81 -1.61
CA ARG A 290 -9.73 -5.40 -3.03
C ARG A 290 -10.67 -6.20 -3.93
N ASN A 291 -11.52 -5.48 -4.68
CA ASN A 291 -12.40 -5.97 -5.76
C ASN A 291 -11.60 -6.40 -7.02
N TYR A 292 -10.57 -7.23 -6.86
CA TYR A 292 -9.87 -7.84 -7.98
C TYR A 292 -10.70 -8.99 -8.54
N ASP A 293 -11.23 -8.81 -9.75
CA ASP A 293 -12.22 -9.67 -10.44
C ASP A 293 -11.85 -11.17 -10.35
N ARG A 294 -10.59 -11.57 -10.63
CA ARG A 294 -10.25 -13.00 -10.85
C ARG A 294 -9.04 -13.55 -10.07
N THR A 295 -8.10 -12.71 -9.61
CA THR A 295 -6.87 -13.19 -8.97
C THR A 295 -6.96 -13.16 -7.44
N PRO A 296 -6.72 -14.29 -6.73
CA PRO A 296 -6.78 -14.32 -5.27
C PRO A 296 -5.47 -13.78 -4.65
N ILE A 297 -5.47 -12.51 -4.23
CA ILE A 297 -4.44 -12.02 -3.30
C ILE A 297 -4.74 -12.57 -1.91
N SER A 298 -3.85 -13.40 -1.40
CA SER A 298 -3.95 -14.05 -0.08
C SER A 298 -3.52 -13.13 1.08
N THR A 299 -4.11 -11.93 1.19
CA THR A 299 -4.08 -11.18 2.47
C THR A 299 -5.26 -11.59 3.34
N SER A 300 -5.12 -11.40 4.65
CA SER A 300 -6.10 -11.81 5.66
C SER A 300 -7.46 -11.10 5.53
N PHE A 301 -7.53 -9.97 4.82
CA PHE A 301 -8.67 -9.04 4.82
C PHE A 301 -9.04 -8.53 3.42
N ASN A 302 -9.00 -9.40 2.41
CA ASN A 302 -9.50 -9.10 1.07
C ASN A 302 -10.94 -9.57 0.86
N ARG A 303 -11.69 -8.88 -0.02
CA ARG A 303 -13.03 -9.24 -0.51
C ARG A 303 -14.13 -9.35 0.56
N ILE A 304 -13.98 -8.64 1.68
CA ILE A 304 -15.05 -8.40 2.66
C ILE A 304 -15.64 -7.01 2.35
N GLU A 305 -16.94 -6.83 2.51
CA GLU A 305 -17.57 -5.51 2.39
C GLU A 305 -17.23 -4.64 3.64
N PRO A 306 -16.96 -3.32 3.52
CA PRO A 306 -16.49 -2.53 4.65
C PRO A 306 -17.37 -2.58 5.91
N LYS A 307 -18.69 -2.43 5.80
CA LYS A 307 -19.62 -2.51 6.95
C LYS A 307 -19.65 -3.92 7.55
N GLU A 308 -19.58 -4.97 6.75
CA GLU A 308 -19.35 -6.34 7.24
C GLU A 308 -18.02 -6.45 8.01
N PHE A 309 -16.91 -5.94 7.46
CA PHE A 309 -15.60 -5.97 8.13
C PHE A 309 -15.63 -5.23 9.47
N ARG A 310 -16.24 -4.03 9.54
CA ARG A 310 -16.43 -3.29 10.79
C ARG A 310 -17.12 -4.15 11.86
N ASN A 311 -18.17 -4.88 11.49
CA ASN A 311 -18.87 -5.78 12.41
C ASN A 311 -18.01 -7.00 12.80
N LEU A 312 -17.29 -7.60 11.85
CA LEU A 312 -16.40 -8.72 12.11
C LEU A 312 -15.25 -8.33 13.05
N ILE A 313 -14.58 -7.19 12.85
CA ILE A 313 -13.45 -6.80 13.71
C ILE A 313 -13.89 -6.32 15.11
N LYS A 314 -15.13 -5.84 15.24
CA LYS A 314 -15.75 -5.57 16.54
C LYS A 314 -16.12 -6.85 17.30
N PHE A 315 -16.72 -7.85 16.64
CA PHE A 315 -17.44 -8.93 17.34
C PHE A 315 -16.97 -10.37 17.04
N ASN A 316 -16.24 -10.62 15.96
CA ASN A 316 -15.80 -11.98 15.57
C ASN A 316 -14.40 -12.31 16.14
N PRO A 317 -14.26 -13.29 17.04
CA PRO A 317 -12.96 -13.62 17.63
C PRO A 317 -11.89 -14.09 16.63
N ALA A 318 -12.29 -14.77 15.55
CA ALA A 318 -11.36 -15.24 14.53
C ALA A 318 -10.81 -14.07 13.68
N THR A 319 -11.66 -13.10 13.33
CA THR A 319 -11.22 -11.86 12.65
C THR A 319 -10.28 -11.04 13.54
N ARG A 320 -10.60 -10.93 14.84
CA ARG A 320 -9.76 -10.22 15.83
C ARG A 320 -8.40 -10.88 16.01
N GLU A 321 -8.33 -12.21 16.14
CA GLU A 321 -7.05 -12.91 16.28
C GLU A 321 -6.26 -12.98 14.95
N ALA A 322 -6.93 -13.03 13.80
CA ALA A 322 -6.27 -12.88 12.50
C ALA A 322 -5.59 -11.50 12.37
N PHE A 323 -6.24 -10.43 12.83
CA PHE A 323 -5.64 -9.10 12.82
C PHE A 323 -4.49 -9.04 13.82
N ARG A 324 -4.68 -9.56 15.04
CA ARG A 324 -3.61 -9.66 16.04
C ARG A 324 -2.37 -10.37 15.50
N ASN A 325 -2.54 -11.47 14.80
CA ASN A 325 -1.42 -12.22 14.22
C ASN A 325 -0.69 -11.45 13.13
N LEU A 326 -1.38 -10.64 12.34
CA LEU A 326 -0.75 -9.67 11.43
C LEU A 326 0.10 -8.65 12.22
N VAL A 327 -0.43 -8.08 13.30
CA VAL A 327 0.35 -7.13 14.14
C VAL A 327 1.59 -7.81 14.76
N LYS A 328 1.47 -9.06 15.24
CA LYS A 328 2.60 -9.86 15.76
C LYS A 328 3.68 -10.10 14.71
N GLU A 329 3.29 -10.36 13.46
CA GLU A 329 4.18 -10.59 12.32
C GLU A 329 4.96 -9.32 11.92
N VAL A 330 4.35 -8.14 12.07
CA VAL A 330 4.95 -6.84 11.73
C VAL A 330 5.84 -6.30 12.86
N ARG A 331 5.53 -6.60 14.13
CA ARG A 331 6.27 -6.10 15.31
C ARG A 331 7.81 -6.16 15.20
N PRO A 332 8.46 -7.23 14.72
CA PRO A 332 9.92 -7.29 14.61
C PRO A 332 10.55 -6.20 13.71
N ILE A 333 9.79 -5.62 12.77
CA ILE A 333 10.26 -4.51 11.92
C ILE A 333 10.35 -3.21 12.73
N PHE A 334 9.38 -2.94 13.61
CA PHE A 334 9.43 -1.80 14.52
C PHE A 334 10.53 -1.97 15.57
N GLU A 335 10.70 -3.18 16.12
CA GLU A 335 11.79 -3.50 17.05
C GLU A 335 13.17 -3.33 16.39
N LEU A 336 13.31 -3.76 15.12
CA LEU A 336 14.50 -3.50 14.32
C LEU A 336 14.76 -2.00 14.19
N ASN A 337 13.77 -1.20 13.77
CA ASN A 337 13.97 0.23 13.57
C ASN A 337 14.42 0.91 14.87
N SER A 338 13.74 0.66 15.99
CA SER A 338 14.16 1.20 17.30
C SER A 338 15.55 0.73 17.75
N SER A 339 15.98 -0.49 17.37
CA SER A 339 17.29 -1.02 17.76
C SER A 339 18.49 -0.40 17.01
N LEU A 340 18.26 0.23 15.85
CA LEU A 340 19.33 0.76 15.01
C LEU A 340 19.81 2.15 15.46
N ASN A 341 18.88 3.01 15.89
CA ASN A 341 19.16 4.35 16.38
C ASN A 341 18.02 4.79 17.31
N VAL A 342 18.36 5.26 18.51
CA VAL A 342 17.40 5.67 19.55
C VAL A 342 16.53 6.88 19.16
N ARG A 343 16.92 7.61 18.11
CA ARG A 343 16.17 8.72 17.52
C ARG A 343 15.20 8.29 16.41
N ASN A 344 15.16 7.00 16.04
CA ASN A 344 14.19 6.48 15.08
C ASN A 344 12.78 6.49 15.68
N VAL A 345 11.79 6.81 14.84
CA VAL A 345 10.39 6.89 15.27
C VAL A 345 9.55 5.88 14.50
N ASN A 346 8.73 5.13 15.22
CA ASN A 346 7.79 4.18 14.64
C ASN A 346 6.37 4.73 14.69
N TYR A 347 5.65 4.58 13.59
CA TYR A 347 4.24 4.92 13.46
C TYR A 347 3.45 3.70 12.97
N ALA A 348 2.30 3.44 13.58
CA ALA A 348 1.42 2.33 13.20
C ALA A 348 0.03 2.86 12.83
N ALA A 349 -0.32 2.75 11.54
CA ALA A 349 -1.68 2.97 11.08
C ALA A 349 -2.40 1.61 11.02
N VAL A 350 -3.50 1.45 11.75
CA VAL A 350 -4.25 0.18 11.79
C VAL A 350 -4.77 -0.22 10.42
N MET A 351 -5.09 0.75 9.57
CA MET A 351 -5.56 0.60 8.21
C MET A 351 -5.18 1.84 7.37
N LEU A 352 -4.60 1.66 6.17
CA LEU A 352 -4.43 2.70 5.15
C LEU A 352 -5.79 3.16 4.63
N GLU A 353 -6.01 4.47 4.46
CA GLU A 353 -7.25 5.08 3.97
C GLU A 353 -8.48 4.42 4.65
N ASP A 354 -8.56 4.56 5.97
CA ASP A 354 -9.40 3.70 6.80
C ASP A 354 -10.90 3.86 6.49
N ASN A 355 -11.51 2.69 6.32
CA ASN A 355 -12.91 2.52 5.96
C ASN A 355 -13.76 2.20 7.21
N LEU A 356 -13.44 2.82 8.35
CA LEU A 356 -13.91 2.41 9.68
C LEU A 356 -14.89 3.43 10.29
N ASP A 357 -15.88 2.90 11.02
CA ASP A 357 -16.56 3.66 12.07
C ASP A 357 -15.68 3.70 13.32
N ASN A 358 -15.87 4.72 14.16
CA ASN A 358 -15.07 4.99 15.35
C ASN A 358 -14.94 3.78 16.28
N ARG A 359 -16.01 2.98 16.42
CA ARG A 359 -15.98 1.76 17.25
C ARG A 359 -15.16 0.64 16.62
N SER A 360 -15.18 0.51 15.29
CA SER A 360 -14.32 -0.46 14.58
C SER A 360 -12.86 -0.03 14.51
N TYR A 361 -12.58 1.28 14.42
CA TYR A 361 -11.24 1.83 14.57
C TYR A 361 -10.67 1.52 15.96
N GLN A 362 -11.37 1.90 17.04
CA GLN A 362 -10.96 1.58 18.40
C GLN A 362 -10.74 0.07 18.58
N ALA A 363 -11.68 -0.76 18.12
CA ALA A 363 -11.59 -2.21 18.21
C ALA A 363 -10.37 -2.83 17.48
N MET A 364 -9.79 -2.15 16.48
CA MET A 364 -8.51 -2.50 15.85
C MET A 364 -7.32 -1.92 16.61
N ARG A 365 -7.41 -0.65 16.99
CA ARG A 365 -6.40 0.09 17.74
C ARG A 365 -6.06 -0.64 19.04
N ASP A 366 -7.05 -1.10 19.80
CA ASP A 366 -6.88 -1.87 21.03
C ASP A 366 -6.09 -3.17 20.80
N ILE A 367 -6.43 -3.95 19.76
CA ILE A 367 -5.70 -5.19 19.41
C ILE A 367 -4.24 -4.88 19.04
N ALA A 368 -4.01 -3.76 18.38
CA ALA A 368 -2.66 -3.34 17.99
C ALA A 368 -1.86 -2.83 19.19
N GLU A 369 -2.46 -2.10 20.13
CA GLU A 369 -1.82 -1.67 21.38
C GLU A 369 -1.48 -2.87 22.26
N GLU A 370 -2.38 -3.86 22.39
CA GLU A 370 -2.12 -5.13 23.09
C GLU A 370 -0.89 -5.90 22.54
N VAL A 371 -0.44 -5.62 21.31
CA VAL A 371 0.72 -6.27 20.67
C VAL A 371 1.94 -5.38 20.58
N LEU A 372 1.78 -4.07 20.33
CA LEU A 372 2.88 -3.12 20.12
C LEU A 372 3.18 -2.29 21.36
N GLY A 373 2.15 -1.81 22.07
CA GLY A 373 2.26 -0.85 23.15
C GLY A 373 3.11 0.37 22.75
N ASN A 374 3.94 0.84 23.68
CA ASN A 374 4.81 2.01 23.53
C ASN A 374 5.94 1.86 22.48
N LEU A 375 5.97 0.77 21.69
CA LEU A 375 6.92 0.59 20.58
C LEU A 375 6.62 1.52 19.38
N VAL A 376 5.39 2.03 19.30
CA VAL A 376 4.88 2.86 18.19
C VAL A 376 4.08 4.04 18.71
N GLN A 377 4.02 5.11 17.92
CA GLN A 377 2.92 6.07 17.98
C GLN A 377 1.82 5.59 17.03
N PHE A 378 0.56 5.63 17.44
CA PHE A 378 -0.54 5.25 16.57
C PHE A 378 -0.95 6.42 15.66
N VAL A 379 -1.35 6.07 14.44
CA VAL A 379 -1.83 7.01 13.42
C VAL A 379 -3.23 6.57 13.00
N ARG A 380 -4.19 7.51 12.95
CA ARG A 380 -5.43 7.34 12.21
C ARG A 380 -5.30 8.00 10.83
N ASN A 381 -5.68 7.27 9.79
CA ASN A 381 -5.65 7.76 8.41
C ASN A 381 -7.07 7.68 7.79
N PRO A 382 -8.02 8.48 8.26
CA PRO A 382 -9.43 8.27 7.98
C PRO A 382 -9.83 8.81 6.60
N CYS A 383 -10.59 8.03 5.82
CA CYS A 383 -11.16 8.52 4.57
C CYS A 383 -12.70 8.68 4.66
N PRO A 384 -13.24 9.75 5.28
CA PRO A 384 -14.69 9.91 5.46
C PRO A 384 -15.51 9.98 4.16
N LYS A 385 -14.85 10.11 2.99
CA LYS A 385 -15.47 10.11 1.65
C LYS A 385 -15.38 8.75 0.93
N CYS A 386 -14.54 7.81 1.37
CA CYS A 386 -14.29 6.55 0.65
C CYS A 386 -15.47 5.56 0.74
N TYR A 387 -16.14 5.48 1.90
CA TYR A 387 -17.28 4.60 2.09
C TYR A 387 -18.31 5.16 3.10
N PRO A 388 -19.63 4.91 2.92
CA PRO A 388 -20.64 5.36 3.87
C PRO A 388 -20.39 4.91 5.31
N GLY A 389 -20.57 5.84 6.27
CA GLY A 389 -20.33 5.59 7.70
C GLY A 389 -18.87 5.39 8.07
N ASN A 390 -17.93 5.88 7.26
CA ASN A 390 -16.59 6.19 7.73
C ASN A 390 -16.64 7.44 8.63
N GLU A 391 -15.88 7.45 9.72
CA GLU A 391 -15.80 8.54 10.70
C GLU A 391 -14.33 8.95 10.89
N ASP A 392 -14.02 10.21 11.23
CA ASP A 392 -12.65 10.74 11.18
C ASP A 392 -12.08 11.27 12.52
N ASP A 393 -12.70 10.91 13.64
CA ASP A 393 -12.18 11.14 14.99
C ASP A 393 -10.91 10.30 15.23
N SER A 394 -9.79 10.92 15.61
CA SER A 394 -8.53 10.20 15.84
C SER A 394 -8.38 9.63 17.25
N PHE A 395 -9.30 9.92 18.18
CA PHE A 395 -9.21 9.51 19.59
C PHE A 395 -7.94 9.98 20.32
N GLY A 396 -7.23 10.97 19.76
CA GLY A 396 -5.94 11.47 20.27
C GLY A 396 -4.71 10.79 19.68
N ASP A 397 -4.88 9.76 18.85
CA ASP A 397 -3.81 9.26 17.98
C ASP A 397 -3.54 10.28 16.84
N ILE A 398 -2.36 10.22 16.23
CA ILE A 398 -1.88 11.17 15.19
C ILE A 398 -2.79 11.10 13.96
N LYS A 399 -3.18 12.23 13.36
CA LYS A 399 -3.99 12.23 12.13
C LYS A 399 -3.11 12.31 10.89
N GLU A 400 -3.38 11.43 9.93
CA GLU A 400 -2.77 11.47 8.59
C GLU A 400 -3.83 11.75 7.53
N LEU A 401 -3.61 12.76 6.70
CA LEU A 401 -4.46 13.12 5.55
C LEU A 401 -3.62 13.31 4.29
N HIS A 402 -4.25 13.10 3.13
CA HIS A 402 -3.54 12.97 1.84
C HIS A 402 -4.00 13.91 0.72
N GLU A 403 -5.14 14.58 0.91
CA GLU A 403 -5.74 15.47 -0.07
C GLU A 403 -5.14 16.89 0.04
N THR A 404 -4.89 17.55 -1.08
CA THR A 404 -4.26 18.89 -1.09
C THR A 404 -5.01 19.94 -0.26
N PRO A 405 -6.36 20.04 -0.29
CA PRO A 405 -7.10 20.95 0.59
C PRO A 405 -7.10 20.54 2.07
N ASP A 406 -6.79 19.28 2.37
CA ASP A 406 -6.94 18.71 3.72
C ASP A 406 -5.69 18.93 4.58
N LEU A 407 -4.54 19.28 3.98
CA LEU A 407 -3.34 19.76 4.69
C LEU A 407 -3.66 20.92 5.65
N ALA A 408 -4.63 21.78 5.30
CA ALA A 408 -5.04 22.90 6.16
C ALA A 408 -5.65 22.45 7.49
N LYS A 409 -6.24 21.24 7.55
CA LYS A 409 -6.96 20.69 8.71
C LYS A 409 -6.07 20.03 9.76
N LEU A 410 -4.83 19.70 9.39
CA LEU A 410 -3.88 19.02 10.27
C LEU A 410 -3.36 19.96 11.37
N GLU A 411 -2.97 19.44 12.52
CA GLU A 411 -2.40 20.19 13.63
C GLU A 411 -0.91 19.86 13.85
N GLN A 412 -0.26 20.50 14.83
CA GLN A 412 1.15 20.22 15.13
C GLN A 412 1.33 18.76 15.52
N GLY A 413 2.28 18.06 14.90
CA GLY A 413 2.55 16.64 15.14
C GLY A 413 1.69 15.67 14.30
N ASP A 414 0.76 16.15 13.48
CA ASP A 414 0.09 15.32 12.48
C ASP A 414 1.03 14.87 11.34
N GLY A 415 0.58 13.96 10.50
CA GLY A 415 1.28 13.46 9.31
C GLY A 415 0.61 13.88 8.00
N TYR A 416 1.39 14.11 6.95
CA TYR A 416 0.85 14.36 5.61
C TYR A 416 1.57 13.52 4.54
N THR A 417 0.83 13.00 3.57
CA THR A 417 1.41 12.38 2.37
C THR A 417 0.68 12.86 1.11
N LEU A 418 1.29 12.69 -0.07
CA LEU A 418 0.69 13.12 -1.33
C LEU A 418 -0.16 12.04 -2.03
N ASP A 419 -0.62 10.99 -1.34
CA ASP A 419 -1.21 9.84 -2.05
C ASP A 419 -2.58 10.08 -2.70
N GLY A 420 -3.40 10.97 -2.13
CA GLY A 420 -4.65 11.42 -2.75
C GLY A 420 -4.43 12.32 -3.98
N ALA A 421 -3.29 13.02 -4.05
CA ALA A 421 -3.03 14.04 -5.06
C ALA A 421 -2.09 13.61 -6.20
N SER A 422 -0.98 12.92 -5.88
CA SER A 422 0.24 12.81 -6.70
C SER A 422 0.90 14.16 -7.04
N TYR A 423 2.22 14.16 -7.20
CA TYR A 423 2.94 15.20 -7.96
C TYR A 423 3.22 14.75 -9.39
N LYS A 424 3.52 15.71 -10.28
CA LYS A 424 3.89 15.47 -11.68
C LYS A 424 5.00 16.42 -12.16
N PHE A 425 5.78 15.94 -13.13
CA PHE A 425 6.86 16.67 -13.77
C PHE A 425 6.37 17.55 -14.93
N ALA A 426 7.26 18.39 -15.46
CA ALA A 426 6.96 19.25 -16.60
C ALA A 426 6.56 18.43 -17.84
N GLY A 427 5.53 18.90 -18.57
CA GLY A 427 5.02 18.22 -19.78
C GLY A 427 4.15 16.98 -19.53
N GLU A 428 4.04 16.49 -18.29
CA GLU A 428 3.22 15.31 -17.99
C GLU A 428 1.71 15.59 -18.09
N LYS A 429 1.00 14.68 -18.76
CA LYS A 429 -0.47 14.75 -18.96
C LYS A 429 -1.29 14.10 -17.84
N GLN A 430 -0.61 13.50 -16.85
CA GLN A 430 -1.28 12.81 -15.74
C GLN A 430 -1.87 13.82 -14.74
N ALA A 431 -2.86 13.36 -13.97
CA ALA A 431 -3.34 14.13 -12.82
C ALA A 431 -2.24 14.24 -11.75
N GLY A 432 -2.26 15.32 -10.99
CA GLY A 432 -1.26 15.64 -9.98
C GLY A 432 -0.94 17.13 -9.90
N VAL A 433 -0.44 17.55 -8.74
CA VAL A 433 0.09 18.89 -8.50
C VAL A 433 1.45 19.07 -9.17
N SER A 434 1.79 20.30 -9.56
CA SER A 434 3.12 20.62 -10.10
C SER A 434 4.22 20.54 -9.04
N ILE A 435 5.49 20.49 -9.48
CA ILE A 435 6.67 20.55 -8.59
C ILE A 435 6.63 21.80 -7.69
N GLU A 436 6.31 22.98 -8.22
CA GLU A 436 6.21 24.21 -7.42
C GLU A 436 5.03 24.20 -6.43
N GLN A 437 3.89 23.60 -6.80
CA GLN A 437 2.82 23.35 -5.83
C GLN A 437 3.26 22.34 -4.76
N THR A 438 4.07 21.35 -5.11
CA THR A 438 4.64 20.36 -4.18
C THR A 438 5.56 21.04 -3.17
N LYS A 439 6.45 21.93 -3.62
CA LYS A 439 7.30 22.78 -2.76
C LYS A 439 6.46 23.59 -1.77
N ASN A 440 5.40 24.24 -2.23
CA ASN A 440 4.50 25.01 -1.36
C ASN A 440 3.81 24.14 -0.29
N LEU A 441 3.40 22.91 -0.62
CA LEU A 441 2.81 21.97 0.35
C LEU A 441 3.85 21.47 1.37
N ILE A 442 5.08 21.21 0.92
CA ILE A 442 6.22 20.87 1.78
C ILE A 442 6.54 22.00 2.77
N THR A 443 6.60 23.25 2.30
CA THR A 443 6.81 24.43 3.15
C THR A 443 5.64 24.60 4.13
N THR A 444 4.39 24.49 3.67
CA THR A 444 3.19 24.58 4.54
C THR A 444 3.19 23.51 5.64
N ALA A 445 3.61 22.28 5.32
CA ALA A 445 3.73 21.20 6.29
C ALA A 445 4.86 21.42 7.30
N LEU A 446 5.97 22.05 6.90
CA LEU A 446 7.05 22.44 7.79
C LEU A 446 6.63 23.58 8.73
N GLU A 447 5.98 24.62 8.19
CA GLU A 447 5.46 25.77 8.96
C GLU A 447 4.40 25.34 10.00
N LYS A 448 3.57 24.34 9.67
CA LYS A 448 2.62 23.72 10.61
C LYS A 448 3.26 22.76 11.62
N ASN A 449 4.57 22.52 11.54
CA ASN A 449 5.32 21.59 12.37
C ASN A 449 4.70 20.17 12.40
N LEU A 450 4.39 19.64 11.20
CA LEU A 450 3.94 18.25 11.04
C LEU A 450 5.11 17.27 11.29
N ASN A 451 4.82 16.09 11.84
CA ASN A 451 5.82 15.08 12.18
C ASN A 451 6.56 14.51 10.96
N TYR A 452 5.92 14.50 9.78
CA TYR A 452 6.53 14.04 8.53
C TYR A 452 5.78 14.54 7.28
N PHE A 453 6.47 14.49 6.13
CA PHE A 453 5.89 14.69 4.79
C PHE A 453 6.29 13.55 3.83
N GLY A 454 5.30 12.81 3.32
CA GLY A 454 5.49 11.70 2.38
C GLY A 454 5.26 12.08 0.91
N LEU A 455 6.30 12.01 0.08
CA LEU A 455 6.18 12.02 -1.37
C LEU A 455 5.48 10.74 -1.84
N TRP A 456 4.51 10.88 -2.74
CA TRP A 456 3.83 9.77 -3.39
C TRP A 456 3.55 10.10 -4.85
N ARG A 457 3.66 9.09 -5.71
CA ARG A 457 3.45 9.23 -7.15
C ARG A 457 2.70 8.03 -7.72
N ILE A 458 1.56 8.31 -8.34
CA ILE A 458 0.63 7.31 -8.92
C ILE A 458 1.34 6.34 -9.89
N ALA A 459 2.31 6.86 -10.63
CA ALA A 459 3.12 6.11 -11.58
C ALA A 459 3.97 5.00 -10.94
N ARG A 460 4.54 5.26 -9.77
CA ARG A 460 5.45 4.33 -9.07
C ARG A 460 4.71 3.28 -8.28
N GLN A 461 3.46 3.54 -7.88
CA GLN A 461 2.52 2.54 -7.40
C GLN A 461 2.02 1.57 -8.49
N GLY A 462 2.37 1.83 -9.76
CA GLY A 462 1.85 1.12 -10.93
C GLY A 462 0.36 1.34 -11.18
N LEU A 463 -0.18 2.49 -10.75
CA LEU A 463 -1.60 2.84 -10.82
C LEU A 463 -1.97 3.62 -12.10
N GLN A 464 -1.04 3.91 -13.01
CA GLN A 464 -1.26 4.69 -14.25
C GLN A 464 -2.41 4.19 -15.13
N HIS A 465 -2.77 2.91 -15.02
CA HIS A 465 -3.81 2.27 -15.82
C HIS A 465 -5.01 1.81 -14.94
N GLY A 466 -5.11 2.34 -13.72
CA GLY A 466 -6.21 2.12 -12.78
C GLY A 466 -5.87 1.17 -11.62
N GLN A 467 -6.51 1.42 -10.47
CA GLN A 467 -6.28 0.69 -9.22
C GLN A 467 -6.67 -0.79 -9.23
N ASN A 468 -7.55 -1.16 -10.16
CA ASN A 468 -8.11 -2.51 -10.33
C ASN A 468 -7.11 -3.49 -11.00
N ILE A 469 -5.90 -3.04 -11.35
CA ILE A 469 -4.82 -3.93 -11.79
C ILE A 469 -4.15 -4.57 -10.57
N HIS A 470 -4.06 -5.89 -10.60
CA HIS A 470 -3.41 -6.73 -9.60
C HIS A 470 -1.90 -6.41 -9.49
N PRO A 471 -1.31 -6.31 -8.28
CA PRO A 471 0.09 -5.85 -8.11
C PRO A 471 1.15 -6.62 -8.89
N ASP A 472 1.01 -7.95 -9.07
CA ASP A 472 1.93 -8.73 -9.91
C ASP A 472 1.84 -8.42 -11.41
N ASP A 473 0.77 -7.76 -11.88
CA ASP A 473 0.54 -7.42 -13.29
C ASP A 473 0.89 -5.96 -13.62
N ARG A 474 1.25 -5.16 -12.61
CA ARG A 474 1.61 -3.74 -12.78
C ARG A 474 2.99 -3.54 -13.41
N THR A 475 3.12 -2.39 -14.06
CA THR A 475 4.40 -1.76 -14.41
C THR A 475 4.67 -0.67 -13.37
N TYR A 476 5.83 -0.73 -12.73
CA TYR A 476 6.27 0.26 -11.73
C TYR A 476 7.23 1.21 -12.43
N GLU A 477 6.95 2.52 -12.43
CA GLU A 477 7.86 3.52 -13.04
C GLU A 477 9.18 3.56 -12.27
N VAL A 478 10.32 3.49 -12.97
CA VAL A 478 11.64 3.75 -12.41
C VAL A 478 11.97 5.24 -12.63
N PRO A 479 12.43 5.99 -11.61
CA PRO A 479 12.87 7.37 -11.78
C PRO A 479 13.90 7.52 -12.92
N THR A 480 13.78 8.57 -13.72
CA THR A 480 14.92 9.03 -14.55
C THR A 480 15.89 9.84 -13.69
N GLU A 481 17.11 10.09 -14.20
CA GLU A 481 18.10 10.95 -13.54
C GLU A 481 17.56 12.38 -13.30
N GLU A 482 16.91 12.98 -14.29
CA GLU A 482 16.22 14.28 -14.15
C GLU A 482 15.12 14.25 -13.08
N GLN A 483 14.30 13.19 -13.03
CA GLN A 483 13.29 13.02 -11.98
C GLN A 483 13.92 12.83 -10.58
N ALA A 484 15.09 12.19 -10.50
CA ALA A 484 15.80 11.95 -9.26
C ALA A 484 16.35 13.25 -8.65
N GLU A 485 17.01 14.10 -9.46
CA GLU A 485 17.53 15.39 -9.01
C GLU A 485 16.42 16.35 -8.56
N ILE A 486 15.28 16.37 -9.28
CA ILE A 486 14.09 17.14 -8.86
C ILE A 486 13.55 16.66 -7.51
N GLU A 487 13.62 15.36 -7.23
CA GLU A 487 13.15 14.81 -5.95
C GLU A 487 14.15 15.01 -4.80
N ILE A 488 15.46 15.04 -5.09
CA ILE A 488 16.48 15.53 -4.16
C ILE A 488 16.18 16.99 -3.77
N GLU A 489 15.81 17.85 -4.72
CA GLU A 489 15.39 19.23 -4.45
C GLU A 489 14.13 19.28 -3.56
N LEU A 490 13.09 18.51 -3.90
CA LEU A 490 11.84 18.45 -3.11
C LEU A 490 12.11 17.98 -1.67
N LEU A 491 12.88 16.92 -1.47
CA LEU A 491 13.21 16.40 -0.15
C LEU A 491 13.96 17.44 0.71
N ARG A 492 14.84 18.25 0.11
CA ARG A 492 15.61 19.31 0.80
C ARG A 492 14.88 20.66 0.93
N THR A 493 13.76 20.87 0.26
CA THR A 493 13.09 22.19 0.14
C THR A 493 12.80 22.83 1.51
N GLY A 494 13.50 23.90 1.87
CA GLY A 494 13.29 24.62 3.13
C GLY A 494 13.81 23.92 4.40
N LEU A 495 14.70 22.93 4.28
CA LEU A 495 15.49 22.43 5.42
C LEU A 495 16.83 23.19 5.51
N GLU A 496 17.41 23.25 6.71
CA GLU A 496 18.68 23.94 7.03
C GLU A 496 19.74 22.97 7.56
#